data_AF-A0A0V0RMK6-F1
#
_entry.id   AF-A0A0V0RMK6-F1
#
_cell.length_a   1.000
_cell.length_b   1.000
_cell.length_c   1.000
_cell.angle_alpha   90.00
_cell.angle_beta   90.00
_cell.angle_gamma   90.00
#
_symmetry.space_group_name_H-M   'P 1'
#
loop_
_entity.id
_entity.type
_entity.pdbx_description
1 polymer ?
#
loop_
_entity_poly.entity_id
_entity_poly.type
_entity_poly.pdbx_seq_one_letter_code
_entity_poly.pdbx_strand_id
1 'polypeptide(L)'
;LNPLSIETADHIIMTRNLESSSDKNTSQETFCYKSYNDSSVRCLVDWLKTPVKHFLDFPFFGCFKANICKIQSGASPFVSQQLKNVPLGDRFQIFINFGDFEFSCYVVFQWSHQLLPPEFYFNEENFIPDIEMIEAYTKWDISNPNCLLDLFLELFMKYQDFHIYNCYSISTIRLHLNSLELSKYEDILAFLGRGGYLTCIIRIDLEQLFCFPEILTNDGQPACAYLFLSFIEYCSEIYSYQLLCPDAIRKYANVSSYKLPPMSCFIGEYVSVVKEDLKNLLVRAENQWEYREEFIRMLKESNSFLNVTADEEMFYSFSFCATLEEFTFCVQVKLPSDIIQAPIVYKLVPSVLTLPSTSEEVLFEFKFHILDNLTPQGLLDAFLVEVRKSMCSVKQKLDECLQKEKDQAKENEEQLKEENENPAEEDATNVQEEEAKSG
;
A
#
# COMPACT_ATOMS: atom_id res chain seq x y z
N LEU A 1 13.18 -48.21 43.89
CA LEU A 1 11.82 -48.67 43.53
C LEU A 1 10.91 -47.45 43.54
N ASN A 2 10.52 -47.01 42.35
CA ASN A 2 9.41 -46.06 42.09
C ASN A 2 8.05 -46.79 42.28
N PRO A 3 6.85 -46.16 42.16
CA PRO A 3 6.46 -44.72 42.15
C PRO A 3 5.05 -44.41 42.78
N LEU A 4 4.54 -43.19 42.50
CA LEU A 4 3.15 -42.66 42.52
C LEU A 4 2.67 -42.06 43.86
N SER A 5 2.11 -40.84 43.90
CA SER A 5 1.23 -40.15 42.94
C SER A 5 1.34 -38.62 43.05
N ILE A 6 1.46 -37.92 41.91
CA ILE A 6 1.28 -36.48 41.77
C ILE A 6 -0.07 -36.25 41.11
N GLU A 7 -0.92 -35.45 41.76
CA GLU A 7 -2.19 -34.97 41.22
C GLU A 7 -1.94 -33.98 40.07
N THR A 8 -2.58 -34.28 38.94
CA THR A 8 -2.63 -33.48 37.72
C THR A 8 -3.49 -32.24 37.93
N ALA A 9 -2.90 -31.06 37.74
CA ALA A 9 -3.63 -29.82 37.50
C ALA A 9 -3.45 -29.42 36.03
N ASP A 10 -4.58 -29.12 35.38
CA ASP A 10 -4.75 -29.00 33.95
C ASP A 10 -3.85 -27.96 33.27
N HIS A 11 -2.98 -28.44 32.38
CA HIS A 11 -2.35 -27.62 31.35
C HIS A 11 -3.39 -27.32 30.26
N ILE A 12 -3.92 -26.09 30.26
CA ILE A 12 -4.62 -25.54 29.09
C ILE A 12 -3.56 -25.26 28.02
N ILE A 13 -3.33 -26.25 27.17
CA ILE A 13 -2.66 -26.09 25.88
C ILE A 13 -3.66 -25.38 24.97
N MET A 14 -3.49 -24.08 24.74
CA MET A 14 -4.13 -23.42 23.61
C MET A 14 -3.39 -23.85 22.34
N THR A 15 -3.80 -24.98 21.78
CA THR A 15 -3.60 -25.32 20.37
C THR A 15 -4.33 -24.25 19.54
N ARG A 16 -3.59 -23.25 19.05
CA ARG A 16 -4.07 -22.44 17.92
C ARG A 16 -4.05 -23.34 16.69
N ASN A 17 -5.24 -23.67 16.21
CA ASN A 17 -5.45 -24.34 14.93
C ASN A 17 -4.71 -23.58 13.83
N LEU A 18 -3.66 -24.21 13.30
CA LEU A 18 -3.07 -23.92 12.00
C LEU A 18 -4.03 -24.50 10.95
N GLU A 19 -5.06 -23.72 10.59
CA GLU A 19 -5.73 -23.91 9.31
C GLU A 19 -4.91 -23.19 8.24
N SER A 20 -4.46 -23.99 7.28
CA SER A 20 -3.87 -23.56 6.02
C SER A 20 -4.89 -22.72 5.24
N SER A 21 -4.82 -21.39 5.35
CA SER A 21 -5.53 -20.50 4.43
C SER A 21 -4.52 -19.85 3.48
N SER A 22 -4.52 -20.33 2.25
CA SER A 22 -3.78 -19.80 1.09
C SER A 22 -4.28 -18.43 0.60
N ASP A 23 -4.87 -17.61 1.48
CA ASP A 23 -5.42 -16.30 1.16
C ASP A 23 -5.12 -15.33 2.31
N LYS A 24 -3.95 -14.69 2.27
CA LYS A 24 -3.66 -13.47 3.03
C LYS A 24 -3.07 -12.39 2.12
N ASN A 25 -3.85 -12.00 1.12
CA ASN A 25 -3.80 -10.65 0.55
C ASN A 25 -4.67 -9.72 1.41
N THR A 26 -4.38 -9.65 2.71
CA THR A 26 -5.02 -8.71 3.63
C THR A 26 -3.99 -7.64 4.01
N SER A 27 -4.10 -6.52 3.28
CA SER A 27 -3.63 -5.17 3.61
C SER A 27 -2.13 -4.97 3.92
N GLN A 28 -1.32 -4.93 2.86
CA GLN A 28 -0.02 -4.24 2.86
C GLN A 28 -0.14 -2.74 3.20
N GLU A 29 -1.33 -2.14 3.08
CA GLU A 29 -1.62 -0.75 3.47
C GLU A 29 -1.53 -0.47 4.98
N THR A 30 -1.43 -1.50 5.83
CA THR A 30 -1.47 -1.32 7.29
C THR A 30 -0.13 -0.98 7.93
N PHE A 31 0.99 -1.06 7.19
CA PHE A 31 2.32 -1.16 7.80
C PHE A 31 3.05 0.18 8.04
N CYS A 32 2.63 1.32 7.48
CA CYS A 32 3.47 2.53 7.55
C CYS A 32 2.79 3.88 7.83
N TYR A 33 1.47 3.98 7.98
CA TYR A 33 0.82 5.30 8.01
C TYR A 33 -0.26 5.49 9.07
N LYS A 34 -0.30 4.68 10.13
CA LYS A 34 -1.13 5.08 11.27
C LYS A 34 -0.43 6.25 11.97
N SER A 35 -0.75 7.47 11.53
CA SER A 35 -0.53 8.65 12.35
C SER A 35 -1.13 8.33 13.71
N TYR A 36 -0.40 8.68 14.76
CA TYR A 36 -0.97 8.61 16.09
C TYR A 36 -2.28 9.40 16.08
N ASN A 37 -3.28 8.90 16.79
CA ASN A 37 -4.53 9.62 16.89
C ASN A 37 -4.26 10.85 17.75
N ASP A 38 -4.39 12.04 17.16
CA ASP A 38 -4.20 13.34 17.85
C ASP A 38 -5.07 13.43 19.11
N SER A 39 -6.16 12.65 19.17
CA SER A 39 -7.00 12.48 20.37
C SER A 39 -6.29 11.82 21.55
N SER A 40 -5.32 10.91 21.34
CA SER A 40 -4.55 10.29 22.42
C SER A 40 -3.70 11.31 23.16
N VAL A 41 -3.05 12.23 22.43
CA VAL A 41 -2.22 13.30 23.01
C VAL A 41 -3.07 14.27 23.85
N ARG A 42 -4.34 14.47 23.49
CA ARG A 42 -5.27 15.33 24.25
C ARG A 42 -5.54 14.81 25.67
N CYS A 43 -5.41 13.51 25.89
CA CYS A 43 -5.63 12.87 27.20
C CYS A 43 -4.43 13.04 28.17
N LEU A 44 -3.28 13.48 27.67
CA LEU A 44 -2.07 13.68 28.46
C LEU A 44 -2.11 14.99 29.23
N VAL A 45 -1.38 15.04 30.34
CA VAL A 45 -1.11 16.29 31.07
C VAL A 45 -0.40 17.30 30.15
N ASP A 46 -0.73 18.59 30.28
CA ASP A 46 -0.36 19.62 29.30
C ASP A 46 1.14 19.69 29.00
N TRP A 47 1.99 19.55 30.02
CA TRP A 47 3.43 19.62 29.86
C TRP A 47 4.03 18.41 29.10
N LEU A 48 3.33 17.26 29.05
CA LEU A 48 3.77 16.08 28.29
C LEU A 48 3.39 16.12 26.81
N LYS A 49 2.42 16.98 26.43
CA LYS A 49 1.89 16.97 25.06
C LYS A 49 2.95 17.26 24.02
N THR A 50 3.80 18.25 24.26
CA THR A 50 4.85 18.66 23.32
C THR A 50 5.94 17.58 23.19
N PRO A 51 6.56 17.08 24.28
CA PRO A 51 7.54 15.99 24.17
C PRO A 51 7.00 14.72 23.51
N VAL A 52 5.77 14.33 23.87
CA VAL A 52 5.15 13.14 23.28
C VAL A 52 4.81 13.34 21.81
N LYS A 53 4.37 14.54 21.41
CA LYS A 53 4.11 14.83 19.99
C LYS A 53 5.39 14.72 19.16
N HIS A 54 6.48 15.33 19.60
CA HIS A 54 7.78 15.24 18.93
C HIS A 54 8.27 13.79 18.81
N PHE A 55 8.09 13.00 19.88
CA PHE A 55 8.39 11.57 19.87
C PHE A 55 7.55 10.80 18.83
N LEU A 56 6.24 11.04 18.75
CA LEU A 56 5.33 10.35 17.83
C LEU A 56 5.55 10.77 16.36
N ASP A 57 5.99 12.01 16.14
CA ASP A 57 6.33 12.54 14.82
C ASP A 57 7.70 12.03 14.32
N PHE A 58 8.52 11.39 15.16
CA PHE A 58 9.83 10.90 14.75
C PHE A 58 9.73 9.62 13.89
N PRO A 59 10.41 9.55 12.72
CA PRO A 59 10.46 8.36 11.87
C PRO A 59 11.54 7.37 12.36
N PHE A 60 11.18 6.51 13.31
CA PHE A 60 12.06 5.45 13.79
C PHE A 60 12.53 4.56 12.66
N PHE A 61 13.85 4.28 12.63
CA PHE A 61 14.49 3.49 11.59
C PHE A 61 14.17 4.00 10.16
N GLY A 62 13.90 5.31 10.01
CA GLY A 62 13.66 5.99 8.74
C GLY A 62 12.20 6.09 8.30
N CYS A 63 11.32 5.18 8.70
CA CYS A 63 9.90 5.23 8.27
C CYS A 63 8.86 4.76 9.31
N PHE A 64 9.27 4.15 10.42
CA PHE A 64 8.32 3.59 11.39
C PHE A 64 7.89 4.64 12.41
N LYS A 65 6.59 4.72 12.69
CA LYS A 65 6.05 5.68 13.65
C LYS A 65 5.72 4.98 14.96
N ALA A 66 6.09 5.64 16.06
CA ALA A 66 5.63 5.21 17.37
C ALA A 66 4.16 5.56 17.57
N ASN A 67 3.53 4.83 18.48
CA ASN A 67 2.17 5.07 18.93
C ASN A 67 2.08 4.94 20.45
N ILE A 68 1.06 5.58 21.04
CA ILE A 68 0.73 5.44 22.46
C ILE A 68 -0.67 4.89 22.65
N CYS A 69 -0.84 4.06 23.69
CA CYS A 69 -2.14 3.53 24.10
C CYS A 69 -2.20 3.34 25.63
N LYS A 70 -3.33 2.85 26.14
CA LYS A 70 -3.56 2.57 27.57
C LYS A 70 -3.20 3.75 28.49
N ILE A 71 -3.62 4.96 28.11
CA ILE A 71 -3.33 6.17 28.88
C ILE A 71 -4.09 6.13 30.21
N GLN A 72 -3.36 6.31 31.30
CA GLN A 72 -3.86 6.33 32.67
C GLN A 72 -3.31 7.55 33.41
N SER A 73 -3.98 7.92 34.49
CA SER A 73 -3.53 8.95 35.41
C SER A 73 -3.06 8.34 36.72
N GLY A 74 -1.87 8.74 37.19
CA GLY A 74 -1.37 8.49 38.53
C GLY A 74 -1.97 9.42 39.61
N ALA A 75 -2.84 10.36 39.23
CA ALA A 75 -3.52 11.24 40.18
C ALA A 75 -4.48 10.45 41.08
N SER A 76 -4.56 10.85 42.34
CA SER A 76 -5.52 10.23 43.26
C SER A 76 -6.96 10.52 42.81
N PRO A 77 -7.93 9.63 43.09
CA PRO A 77 -9.32 9.86 42.73
C PRO A 77 -9.87 11.20 43.24
N PHE A 78 -9.38 11.65 44.41
CA PHE A 78 -9.73 12.94 44.99
C PHE A 78 -9.27 14.11 44.12
N VAL A 79 -8.02 14.10 43.66
CA VAL A 79 -7.47 15.14 42.78
C VAL A 79 -8.20 15.16 41.43
N SER A 80 -8.45 13.98 40.86
CA SER A 80 -9.19 13.87 39.59
C SER A 80 -10.62 14.40 39.70
N GLN A 81 -11.27 14.29 40.87
CA GLN A 81 -12.59 14.87 41.11
C GLN A 81 -12.56 16.40 41.31
N GLN A 82 -11.44 16.96 41.76
CA GLN A 82 -11.29 18.40 41.93
C GLN A 82 -10.96 19.09 40.59
N LEU A 83 -10.08 18.48 39.80
CA LEU A 83 -9.61 19.00 38.50
C LEU A 83 -10.50 18.53 37.34
N LYS A 84 -11.83 18.50 37.53
CA LYS A 84 -12.77 18.02 36.50
C LYS A 84 -12.45 18.62 35.14
N ASN A 85 -12.39 17.75 34.13
CA ASN A 85 -12.10 18.08 32.73
C ASN A 85 -10.66 18.51 32.41
N VAL A 86 -9.73 18.43 33.37
CA VAL A 86 -8.29 18.58 33.09
C VAL A 86 -7.71 17.21 32.74
N PRO A 87 -7.01 17.06 31.60
CA PRO A 87 -6.33 15.82 31.28
C PRO A 87 -5.13 15.62 32.20
N LEU A 88 -5.09 14.48 32.89
CA LEU A 88 -4.04 14.12 33.86
C LEU A 88 -3.31 12.83 33.47
N GLY A 89 -3.35 12.45 32.19
CA GLY A 89 -2.65 11.27 31.69
C GLY A 89 -1.15 11.45 31.76
N ASP A 90 -0.48 10.60 32.55
CA ASP A 90 0.96 10.59 32.78
C ASP A 90 1.57 9.18 32.66
N ARG A 91 0.73 8.15 32.45
CA ARG A 91 1.18 6.76 32.27
C ARG A 91 0.58 6.20 31.01
N PHE A 92 1.37 5.55 30.18
CA PHE A 92 0.89 5.01 28.91
C PHE A 92 1.84 3.95 28.37
N GLN A 93 1.34 3.11 27.47
CA GLN A 93 2.17 2.17 26.73
C GLN A 93 2.63 2.81 25.43
N ILE A 94 3.94 2.79 25.17
CA ILE A 94 4.53 3.08 23.86
C ILE A 94 4.64 1.77 23.09
N PHE A 95 4.36 1.81 21.79
CA PHE A 95 4.67 0.70 20.90
C PHE A 95 5.10 1.20 19.52
N ILE A 96 6.00 0.45 18.88
CA ILE A 96 6.45 0.65 17.50
C ILE A 96 6.28 -0.69 16.79
N ASN A 97 5.47 -0.69 15.74
CA ASN A 97 5.24 -1.88 14.93
C ASN A 97 6.24 -1.90 13.77
N PHE A 98 7.08 -2.92 13.76
CA PHE A 98 8.06 -3.18 12.72
C PHE A 98 7.67 -4.44 11.91
N GLY A 99 6.39 -4.60 11.57
CA GLY A 99 5.87 -5.76 10.87
C GLY A 99 5.63 -6.94 11.81
N ASP A 100 6.43 -7.99 11.68
CA ASP A 100 6.35 -9.22 12.50
C ASP A 100 6.85 -9.03 13.94
N PHE A 101 7.52 -7.90 14.21
CA PHE A 101 8.01 -7.53 15.52
C PHE A 101 7.35 -6.24 16.03
N GLU A 102 6.93 -6.26 17.30
CA GLU A 102 6.44 -5.06 18.00
C GLU A 102 7.36 -4.77 19.17
N PHE A 103 8.02 -3.61 19.13
CA PHE A 103 8.61 -3.06 20.34
C PHE A 103 7.49 -2.48 21.18
N SER A 104 7.41 -2.81 22.47
CA SER A 104 6.54 -2.07 23.39
C SER A 104 7.09 -1.98 24.80
N CYS A 105 6.82 -0.86 25.46
CA CYS A 105 7.15 -0.62 26.85
C CYS A 105 6.09 0.24 27.52
N TYR A 106 5.93 0.09 28.82
CA TYR A 106 5.07 0.95 29.62
C TYR A 106 5.90 2.09 30.21
N VAL A 107 5.40 3.32 30.09
CA VAL A 107 6.09 4.53 30.53
C VAL A 107 5.30 5.18 31.64
N VAL A 108 5.99 5.56 32.71
CA VAL A 108 5.40 6.18 33.90
C VAL A 108 6.08 7.52 34.16
N PHE A 109 5.34 8.60 33.94
CA PHE A 109 5.67 9.92 34.46
C PHE A 109 4.92 10.16 35.77
N GLN A 110 5.33 11.22 36.47
CA GLN A 110 4.58 11.77 37.59
C GLN A 110 3.93 13.09 37.16
N TRP A 111 2.60 13.12 37.01
CA TRP A 111 1.87 14.29 36.51
C TRP A 111 2.18 15.60 37.26
N SER A 112 2.50 15.51 38.57
CA SER A 112 2.80 16.65 39.44
C SER A 112 4.28 17.02 39.54
N HIS A 113 5.19 16.23 38.97
CA HIS A 113 6.65 16.45 39.08
C HIS A 113 7.33 16.35 37.72
N GLN A 114 7.14 17.38 36.88
CA GLN A 114 7.70 17.44 35.51
C GLN A 114 9.24 17.40 35.43
N LEU A 115 9.93 17.68 36.54
CA LEU A 115 11.40 17.67 36.60
C LEU A 115 11.99 16.27 36.79
N LEU A 116 11.17 15.27 37.07
CA LEU A 116 11.63 13.88 37.19
C LEU A 116 11.56 13.18 35.83
N PRO A 117 12.60 12.44 35.42
CA PRO A 117 12.54 11.61 34.23
C PRO A 117 11.51 10.48 34.38
N PRO A 118 10.97 9.96 33.26
CA PRO A 118 10.05 8.83 33.30
C PRO A 118 10.74 7.52 33.67
N GLU A 119 9.95 6.58 34.16
CA GLU A 119 10.34 5.18 34.30
C GLU A 119 9.84 4.35 33.11
N PHE A 120 10.67 3.42 32.63
CA PHE A 120 10.34 2.50 31.54
C PHE A 120 10.27 1.07 32.05
N TYR A 121 9.21 0.37 31.65
CA TYR A 121 8.96 -1.03 31.97
C TYR A 121 8.87 -1.82 30.65
N PHE A 122 9.88 -2.65 30.40
CA PHE A 122 10.00 -3.46 29.18
C PHE A 122 9.34 -4.83 29.37
N ASN A 123 8.91 -5.46 28.28
CA ASN A 123 8.36 -6.81 28.32
C ASN A 123 9.46 -7.86 28.51
N GLU A 124 10.68 -7.55 28.09
CA GLU A 124 11.85 -8.39 28.17
C GLU A 124 12.45 -8.36 29.58
N GLU A 125 12.13 -9.38 30.39
CA GLU A 125 12.57 -9.49 31.80
C GLU A 125 14.09 -9.39 32.00
N ASN A 126 14.89 -9.75 30.99
CA ASN A 126 16.35 -9.75 31.07
C ASN A 126 16.98 -8.44 30.58
N PHE A 127 16.20 -7.50 30.06
CA PHE A 127 16.72 -6.21 29.62
C PHE A 127 16.70 -5.21 30.77
N ILE A 128 17.89 -4.99 31.35
CA ILE A 128 18.10 -4.05 32.46
C ILE A 128 19.15 -3.02 32.00
N PRO A 129 18.73 -1.88 31.43
CA PRO A 129 19.67 -0.87 30.97
C PRO A 129 20.39 -0.20 32.15
N ASP A 130 21.68 0.09 31.98
CA ASP A 130 22.45 0.88 32.94
C ASP A 130 22.07 2.37 32.81
N ILE A 131 21.16 2.81 33.67
CA ILE A 131 20.56 4.15 33.63
C ILE A 131 21.62 5.25 33.82
N GLU A 132 22.71 4.98 34.55
CA GLU A 132 23.78 5.96 34.77
C GLU A 132 24.54 6.28 33.48
N MET A 133 24.51 5.36 32.50
CA MET A 133 25.13 5.52 31.19
C MET A 133 24.21 6.17 30.15
N ILE A 134 23.01 6.60 30.55
CA ILE A 134 22.03 7.27 29.69
C ILE A 134 22.06 8.76 29.98
N GLU A 135 22.63 9.53 29.06
CA GLU A 135 22.87 10.96 29.25
C GLU A 135 21.56 11.74 29.30
N ALA A 136 20.64 11.46 28.38
CA ALA A 136 19.30 12.07 28.38
C ALA A 136 18.47 11.78 29.65
N TYR A 137 18.76 10.68 30.37
CA TYR A 137 18.13 10.40 31.65
C TYR A 137 18.75 11.23 32.79
N THR A 138 20.08 11.25 32.87
CA THR A 138 20.82 11.96 33.92
C THR A 138 20.73 13.48 33.78
N LYS A 139 20.58 13.99 32.55
CA LYS A 139 20.41 15.41 32.21
C LYS A 139 18.99 15.72 31.75
N TRP A 140 18.00 15.06 32.35
CA TRP A 140 16.59 15.27 32.00
C TRP A 140 16.20 16.75 32.10
N ASP A 141 15.74 17.31 30.98
CA ASP A 141 15.32 18.70 30.88
C ASP A 141 14.00 18.81 30.10
N ILE A 142 12.92 19.11 30.82
CA ILE A 142 11.59 19.25 30.23
C ILE A 142 11.44 20.50 29.35
N SER A 143 12.38 21.45 29.43
CA SER A 143 12.39 22.61 28.54
C SER A 143 12.81 22.26 27.12
N ASN A 144 13.52 21.15 26.93
CA ASN A 144 13.83 20.57 25.62
C ASN A 144 12.59 19.81 25.09
N PRO A 145 11.97 20.21 23.98
CA PRO A 145 10.81 19.51 23.42
C PRO A 145 11.15 18.10 22.91
N ASN A 146 12.43 17.76 22.69
CA ASN A 146 12.86 16.43 22.28
C ASN A 146 13.28 15.54 23.45
N CYS A 147 13.16 15.97 24.70
CA CYS A 147 13.71 15.24 25.86
C CYS A 147 13.27 13.77 25.94
N LEU A 148 11.99 13.47 25.68
CA LEU A 148 11.48 12.10 25.64
C LEU A 148 12.04 11.31 24.44
N LEU A 149 12.16 11.97 23.28
CA LEU A 149 12.72 11.34 22.09
C LEU A 149 14.19 11.00 22.28
N ASP A 150 14.99 11.95 22.78
CA ASP A 150 16.42 11.77 23.04
C ASP A 150 16.65 10.61 24.03
N LEU A 151 15.90 10.61 25.14
CA LEU A 151 15.93 9.53 26.12
C LEU A 151 15.54 8.17 25.52
N PHE A 152 14.47 8.15 24.73
CA PHE A 152 14.03 6.92 24.09
C PHE A 152 15.05 6.40 23.07
N LEU A 153 15.68 7.27 22.28
CA LEU A 153 16.68 6.85 21.29
C LEU A 153 17.89 6.20 21.97
N GLU A 154 18.41 6.79 23.06
CA GLU A 154 19.49 6.17 23.83
C GLU A 154 19.08 4.82 24.43
N LEU A 155 17.87 4.73 25.02
CA LEU A 155 17.33 3.48 25.53
C LEU A 155 17.14 2.42 24.44
N PHE A 156 16.64 2.82 23.28
CA PHE A 156 16.40 1.94 22.15
C PHE A 156 17.72 1.42 21.56
N MET A 157 18.78 2.24 21.55
CA MET A 157 20.13 1.76 21.19
C MET A 157 20.61 0.69 22.17
N LYS A 158 20.45 0.88 23.49
CA LYS A 158 20.79 -0.17 24.47
C LYS A 158 19.96 -1.44 24.27
N TYR A 159 18.69 -1.29 23.90
CA TYR A 159 17.81 -2.41 23.59
C TYR A 159 18.27 -3.18 22.34
N GLN A 160 18.70 -2.48 21.29
CA GLN A 160 19.31 -3.10 20.10
C GLN A 160 20.59 -3.86 20.47
N ASP A 161 21.49 -3.24 21.23
CA ASP A 161 22.74 -3.86 21.67
C ASP A 161 22.49 -5.14 22.46
N PHE A 162 21.47 -5.15 23.33
CA PHE A 162 21.04 -6.34 24.06
C PHE A 162 20.64 -7.50 23.12
N HIS A 163 19.81 -7.21 22.11
CA HIS A 163 19.39 -8.25 21.15
C HIS A 163 20.53 -8.73 20.28
N ILE A 164 21.39 -7.82 19.80
CA ILE A 164 22.57 -8.16 19.02
C ILE A 164 23.52 -9.04 19.86
N TYR A 165 23.81 -8.69 21.10
CA TYR A 165 24.62 -9.50 22.00
C TYR A 165 24.06 -10.93 22.16
N ASN A 166 22.74 -11.06 22.33
CA ASN A 166 22.08 -12.36 22.43
C ASN A 166 22.18 -13.16 21.11
N CYS A 167 22.05 -12.49 19.96
CA CYS A 167 22.25 -13.12 18.65
C CYS A 167 23.68 -13.66 18.48
N TYR A 168 24.70 -12.88 18.88
CA TYR A 168 26.12 -13.27 18.79
C TYR A 168 26.51 -14.39 19.76
N SER A 169 25.72 -14.60 20.81
CA SER A 169 25.89 -15.73 21.74
C SER A 169 25.49 -17.08 21.13
N ILE A 170 24.78 -17.07 19.99
CA ILE A 170 24.27 -18.27 19.30
C ILE A 170 25.07 -18.46 18.01
N SER A 171 25.71 -19.62 17.86
CA SER A 171 26.67 -19.86 16.77
C SER A 171 26.07 -19.78 15.38
N THR A 172 24.89 -20.35 15.15
CA THR A 172 24.19 -20.33 13.85
C THR A 172 23.82 -18.90 13.45
N ILE A 173 23.14 -18.18 14.34
CA ILE A 173 22.75 -16.78 14.12
C ILE A 173 23.98 -15.91 13.88
N ARG A 174 25.05 -16.08 14.67
CA ARG A 174 26.30 -15.36 14.49
C ARG A 174 26.90 -15.55 13.10
N LEU A 175 26.85 -16.75 12.52
CA LEU A 175 27.34 -16.98 11.16
C LEU A 175 26.51 -16.19 10.13
N HIS A 176 25.19 -16.19 10.27
CA HIS A 176 24.32 -15.37 9.42
C HIS A 176 24.61 -13.87 9.57
N LEU A 177 24.75 -13.36 10.79
CA LEU A 177 25.03 -11.93 11.01
C LEU A 177 26.43 -11.53 10.53
N ASN A 178 27.44 -12.39 10.71
CA ASN A 178 28.79 -12.13 10.22
C ASN A 178 28.91 -12.09 8.69
N SER A 179 27.96 -12.70 7.98
CA SER A 179 27.91 -12.60 6.51
C SER A 179 27.45 -11.24 6.00
N LEU A 180 26.86 -10.40 6.87
CA LEU A 180 26.39 -9.08 6.48
C LEU A 180 27.57 -8.12 6.31
N GLU A 181 27.78 -7.67 5.07
CA GLU A 181 28.64 -6.53 4.77
C GLU A 181 27.89 -5.22 5.06
N LEU A 182 27.69 -4.92 6.35
CA LEU A 182 27.03 -3.68 6.76
C LEU A 182 27.97 -2.49 6.58
N SER A 183 27.49 -1.45 5.91
CA SER A 183 28.15 -0.15 5.88
C SER A 183 27.96 0.59 7.20
N LYS A 184 26.82 0.41 7.88
CA LYS A 184 26.49 1.02 9.18
C LYS A 184 25.72 0.04 10.07
N TYR A 185 26.00 0.07 11.37
CA TYR A 185 25.25 -0.68 12.39
C TYR A 185 23.77 -0.28 12.42
N GLU A 186 23.48 0.99 12.12
CA GLU A 186 22.13 1.56 12.06
C GLU A 186 21.28 1.06 10.88
N ASP A 187 21.83 0.24 9.98
CA ASP A 187 21.09 -0.33 8.85
C ASP A 187 20.42 -1.66 9.18
N ILE A 188 20.60 -2.18 10.40
CA ILE A 188 19.96 -3.43 10.83
C ILE A 188 19.26 -3.28 12.18
N LEU A 189 18.07 -3.86 12.26
CA LEU A 189 17.46 -4.26 13.53
C LEU A 189 17.41 -5.78 13.57
N ALA A 190 17.91 -6.39 14.64
CA ALA A 190 17.77 -7.82 14.88
C ALA A 190 17.14 -8.02 16.25
N PHE A 191 16.08 -8.82 16.32
CA PHE A 191 15.35 -9.11 17.54
C PHE A 191 15.26 -10.61 17.74
N LEU A 192 15.81 -11.08 18.87
CA LEU A 192 15.78 -12.49 19.24
C LEU A 192 14.66 -12.75 20.25
N GLY A 193 13.62 -13.43 19.80
CA GLY A 193 12.50 -13.88 20.60
C GLY A 193 12.74 -15.22 21.31
N ARG A 194 11.75 -15.63 22.11
CA ARG A 194 11.76 -16.94 22.78
C ARG A 194 11.74 -18.07 21.75
N GLY A 195 12.38 -19.20 22.08
CA GLY A 195 12.40 -20.38 21.21
C GLY A 195 13.28 -20.25 19.96
N GLY A 196 14.14 -19.24 19.89
CA GLY A 196 15.04 -19.03 18.75
C GLY A 196 14.38 -18.37 17.55
N TYR A 197 13.26 -17.69 17.75
CA TYR A 197 12.65 -16.85 16.73
C TYR A 197 13.51 -15.60 16.51
N LEU A 198 13.99 -15.37 15.29
CA LEU A 198 14.81 -14.19 14.95
C LEU A 198 14.07 -13.36 13.92
N THR A 199 13.86 -12.08 14.20
CA THR A 199 13.40 -11.11 13.19
C THR A 199 14.54 -10.14 12.87
N CYS A 200 14.92 -10.06 11.61
CA CYS A 200 15.88 -9.11 11.07
C CYS A 200 15.17 -8.13 10.14
N ILE A 201 15.49 -6.86 10.27
CA ILE A 201 15.00 -5.78 9.41
C ILE A 201 16.21 -5.04 8.90
N ILE A 202 16.35 -5.04 7.57
CA ILE A 202 17.55 -4.53 6.91
C ILE A 202 17.13 -3.35 6.05
N ARG A 203 17.68 -2.18 6.36
CA ARG A 203 17.51 -0.95 5.58
C ARG A 203 18.43 -0.99 4.37
N ILE A 204 17.85 -0.88 3.18
CA ILE A 204 18.55 -0.82 1.91
C ILE A 204 18.37 0.60 1.38
N ASP A 205 19.46 1.35 1.38
CA ASP A 205 19.53 2.67 0.75
C ASP A 205 19.47 2.50 -0.78
N LEU A 206 18.38 2.95 -1.40
CA LEU A 206 18.16 2.76 -2.84
C LEU A 206 18.93 3.79 -3.67
N GLU A 207 19.31 4.94 -3.09
CA GLU A 207 20.10 5.97 -3.79
C GLU A 207 21.52 5.48 -4.07
N GLN A 208 22.02 4.55 -3.25
CA GLN A 208 23.28 3.85 -3.51
C GLN A 208 23.18 2.84 -4.66
N LEU A 209 21.97 2.36 -4.96
CA LEU A 209 21.72 1.38 -6.02
C LEU A 209 21.40 2.05 -7.35
N PHE A 210 20.71 3.18 -7.32
CA PHE A 210 20.09 3.80 -8.48
C PHE A 210 19.90 5.31 -8.29
N CYS A 211 20.11 6.09 -9.36
CA CYS A 211 19.87 7.53 -9.36
C CYS A 211 18.42 7.80 -9.75
N PHE A 212 17.58 8.18 -8.80
CA PHE A 212 16.16 8.42 -9.07
C PHE A 212 15.94 9.71 -9.88
N PRO A 213 15.00 9.70 -10.85
CA PRO A 213 14.52 10.93 -11.47
C PRO A 213 13.91 11.89 -10.44
N GLU A 214 14.02 13.20 -10.69
CA GLU A 214 13.58 14.25 -9.76
C GLU A 214 12.10 14.08 -9.33
N ILE A 215 11.27 13.57 -10.23
CA ILE A 215 9.84 13.33 -9.98
C ILE A 215 9.55 12.40 -8.80
N LEU A 216 10.49 11.53 -8.45
CA LEU A 216 10.37 10.59 -7.33
C LEU A 216 10.99 11.10 -6.03
N THR A 217 11.72 12.20 -6.08
CA THR A 217 12.53 12.71 -4.95
C THR A 217 11.88 13.87 -4.18
N ASN A 218 10.71 14.34 -4.62
CA ASN A 218 10.10 15.58 -4.12
C ASN A 218 9.52 15.51 -2.70
N ASP A 219 9.35 14.30 -2.13
CA ASP A 219 8.64 14.12 -0.85
C ASP A 219 9.56 14.29 0.39
N GLY A 220 10.86 14.49 0.20
CA GLY A 220 11.84 14.66 1.29
C GLY A 220 12.02 13.43 2.20
N GLN A 221 11.39 12.30 1.86
CA GLN A 221 11.57 11.02 2.54
C GLN A 221 12.79 10.30 1.97
N PRO A 222 13.61 9.65 2.81
CA PRO A 222 14.74 8.87 2.32
C PRO A 222 14.24 7.72 1.44
N ALA A 223 14.85 7.55 0.26
CA ALA A 223 14.54 6.45 -0.66
C ALA A 223 15.14 5.13 -0.15
N CYS A 224 14.55 4.59 0.92
CA CYS A 224 14.97 3.34 1.55
C CYS A 224 13.95 2.23 1.35
N ALA A 225 14.41 1.04 0.98
CA ALA A 225 13.64 -0.19 1.11
C ALA A 225 13.98 -0.91 2.42
N TYR A 226 13.04 -1.70 2.93
CA TYR A 226 13.20 -2.47 4.15
C TYR A 226 12.93 -3.94 3.85
N LEU A 227 13.96 -4.77 4.04
CA LEU A 227 13.86 -6.21 3.91
C LEU A 227 13.65 -6.82 5.29
N PHE A 228 12.48 -7.43 5.49
CA PHE A 228 12.12 -8.18 6.68
C PHE A 228 12.43 -9.65 6.46
N LEU A 229 13.13 -10.25 7.41
CA LEU A 229 13.46 -11.68 7.42
C LEU A 229 13.15 -12.23 8.80
N SER A 230 12.22 -13.16 8.89
CA SER A 230 11.90 -13.85 10.13
C SER A 230 12.29 -15.32 10.03
N PHE A 231 12.92 -15.84 11.07
CA PHE A 231 13.40 -17.21 11.16
C PHE A 231 12.86 -17.88 12.43
N ILE A 232 12.69 -19.20 12.37
CA ILE A 232 12.41 -20.05 13.53
C ILE A 232 13.62 -20.94 13.83
N GLU A 233 13.65 -21.50 15.04
CA GLU A 233 14.65 -22.48 15.44
C GLU A 233 16.11 -22.05 15.18
N TYR A 234 16.45 -20.79 15.52
CA TYR A 234 17.81 -20.25 15.43
C TYR A 234 18.40 -20.21 14.02
N CYS A 235 17.61 -19.72 13.05
CA CYS A 235 17.94 -19.64 11.61
C CYS A 235 17.96 -20.98 10.87
N SER A 236 17.33 -22.03 11.42
CA SER A 236 17.22 -23.31 10.71
C SER A 236 16.20 -23.26 9.57
N GLU A 237 15.12 -22.50 9.74
CA GLU A 237 14.06 -22.33 8.74
C GLU A 237 13.64 -20.86 8.65
N ILE A 238 13.38 -20.41 7.42
CA ILE A 238 12.79 -19.10 7.15
C ILE A 238 11.28 -19.16 7.32
N TYR A 239 10.77 -18.35 8.23
CA TYR A 239 9.35 -18.26 8.53
C TYR A 239 8.62 -17.29 7.58
N SER A 240 9.21 -16.11 7.37
CA SER A 240 8.66 -15.09 6.49
C SER A 240 9.78 -14.22 5.90
N TYR A 241 9.54 -13.67 4.72
CA TYR A 241 10.36 -12.64 4.13
C TYR A 241 9.46 -11.66 3.37
N GLN A 242 9.70 -10.37 3.58
CA GLN A 242 8.90 -9.31 2.97
C GLN A 242 9.79 -8.13 2.60
N LEU A 243 9.47 -7.50 1.48
CA LEU A 243 10.10 -6.25 1.06
C LEU A 243 9.07 -5.12 1.17
N LEU A 244 9.45 -4.06 1.87
CA LEU A 244 8.71 -2.82 1.94
C LEU A 244 9.50 -1.74 1.21
N CYS A 245 8.90 -1.11 0.20
CA CYS A 245 9.46 0.04 -0.50
C CYS A 245 8.53 1.25 -0.37
N PRO A 246 9.05 2.48 -0.52
CA PRO A 246 8.24 3.70 -0.58
C PRO A 246 7.23 3.65 -1.72
N ASP A 247 6.05 4.21 -1.51
CA ASP A 247 4.91 4.13 -2.43
C ASP A 247 5.24 4.64 -3.84
N ALA A 248 5.98 5.75 -3.94
CA ALA A 248 6.43 6.31 -5.22
C ALA A 248 7.27 5.30 -6.00
N ILE A 249 8.24 4.66 -5.33
CA ILE A 249 9.12 3.64 -5.93
C ILE A 249 8.34 2.37 -6.26
N ARG A 250 7.39 1.97 -5.40
CA ARG A 250 6.51 0.81 -5.67
C ARG A 250 5.72 1.00 -6.96
N LYS A 251 5.18 2.19 -7.19
CA LYS A 251 4.44 2.54 -8.41
C LYS A 251 5.35 2.67 -9.63
N TYR A 252 6.49 3.31 -9.47
CA TYR A 252 7.45 3.53 -10.55
C TYR A 252 7.99 2.21 -11.12
N ALA A 253 8.44 1.33 -10.23
CA ALA A 253 9.09 0.08 -10.65
C ALA A 253 8.20 -1.17 -10.53
N ASN A 254 6.89 -0.96 -10.31
CA ASN A 254 5.89 -2.02 -10.16
C ASN A 254 6.30 -3.11 -9.14
N VAL A 255 6.90 -2.68 -8.03
CA VAL A 255 7.44 -3.57 -6.97
C VAL A 255 6.35 -4.45 -6.36
N SER A 256 5.07 -4.05 -6.43
CA SER A 256 3.94 -4.88 -5.97
C SER A 256 3.87 -6.25 -6.66
N SER A 257 4.44 -6.38 -7.87
CA SER A 257 4.53 -7.63 -8.61
C SER A 257 5.85 -8.39 -8.40
N TYR A 258 6.83 -7.75 -7.74
CA TYR A 258 8.14 -8.34 -7.46
C TYR A 258 8.01 -9.43 -6.41
N LYS A 259 8.56 -10.61 -6.74
CA LYS A 259 8.68 -11.73 -5.82
C LYS A 259 10.14 -11.82 -5.40
N LEU A 260 10.36 -11.77 -4.09
CA LEU A 260 11.67 -12.01 -3.51
C LEU A 260 12.17 -13.42 -3.90
N PRO A 261 13.46 -13.58 -4.21
CA PRO A 261 14.03 -14.89 -4.48
C PRO A 261 13.96 -15.77 -3.23
N PRO A 262 13.83 -17.10 -3.36
CA PRO A 262 13.89 -18.00 -2.21
C PRO A 262 15.28 -17.90 -1.56
N MET A 263 15.31 -17.86 -0.23
CA MET A 263 16.57 -17.80 0.52
C MET A 263 17.18 -19.20 0.66
N SER A 264 18.40 -19.38 0.16
CA SER A 264 19.16 -20.65 0.24
C SER A 264 20.60 -20.45 0.75
N CYS A 265 20.90 -19.25 1.24
CA CYS A 265 22.24 -18.78 1.57
C CYS A 265 22.24 -18.03 2.92
N PHE A 266 23.39 -17.50 3.36
CA PHE A 266 23.43 -16.68 4.57
C PHE A 266 22.73 -15.32 4.38
N ILE A 267 22.39 -14.63 5.47
CA ILE A 267 21.59 -13.39 5.40
C ILE A 267 22.30 -12.34 4.52
N GLY A 268 23.60 -12.13 4.67
CA GLY A 268 24.32 -11.12 3.90
C GLY A 268 24.47 -11.43 2.42
N GLU A 269 24.65 -12.70 2.07
CA GLU A 269 24.63 -13.16 0.68
C GLU A 269 23.24 -12.92 0.07
N TYR A 270 22.19 -13.25 0.81
CA TYR A 270 20.80 -13.02 0.38
C TYR A 270 20.49 -11.53 0.16
N VAL A 271 20.90 -10.68 1.10
CA VAL A 271 20.74 -9.21 0.99
C VAL A 271 21.44 -8.69 -0.26
N SER A 272 22.62 -9.21 -0.59
CA SER A 272 23.36 -8.82 -1.79
C SER A 272 22.63 -9.20 -3.07
N VAL A 273 22.03 -10.40 -3.12
CA VAL A 273 21.18 -10.83 -4.24
C VAL A 273 19.96 -9.92 -4.37
N VAL A 274 19.27 -9.62 -3.27
CA VAL A 274 18.09 -8.73 -3.28
C VAL A 274 18.46 -7.31 -3.73
N LYS A 275 19.61 -6.78 -3.30
CA LYS A 275 20.10 -5.46 -3.75
C LYS A 275 20.32 -5.43 -5.26
N GLU A 276 20.93 -6.47 -5.81
CA GLU A 276 21.18 -6.56 -7.26
C GLU A 276 19.87 -6.72 -8.05
N ASP A 277 18.93 -7.55 -7.57
CA ASP A 277 17.61 -7.68 -8.19
C ASP A 277 16.85 -6.35 -8.18
N LEU A 278 16.86 -5.63 -7.05
CA LEU A 278 16.24 -4.31 -6.92
C LEU A 278 16.85 -3.30 -7.88
N LYS A 279 18.18 -3.27 -7.99
CA LYS A 279 18.88 -2.41 -8.96
C LYS A 279 18.44 -2.72 -10.39
N ASN A 280 18.41 -3.99 -10.78
CA ASN A 280 18.00 -4.41 -12.12
C ASN A 280 16.53 -4.06 -12.40
N LEU A 281 15.66 -4.17 -11.39
CA LEU A 281 14.26 -3.79 -11.47
C LEU A 281 14.09 -2.27 -11.65
N LEU A 282 14.86 -1.45 -10.93
CA LEU A 282 14.86 0.01 -11.06
C LEU A 282 15.37 0.46 -12.42
N VAL A 283 16.48 -0.11 -12.91
CA VAL A 283 17.01 0.16 -14.26
C VAL A 283 15.98 -0.23 -15.33
N ARG A 284 15.29 -1.37 -15.18
CA ARG A 284 14.22 -1.75 -16.12
C ARG A 284 13.08 -0.72 -16.09
N ALA A 285 12.68 -0.27 -14.91
CA ALA A 285 11.60 0.69 -14.75
C ALA A 285 11.91 2.03 -15.44
N GLU A 286 13.15 2.51 -15.32
CA GLU A 286 13.64 3.70 -16.02
C GLU A 286 13.57 3.56 -17.53
N ASN A 287 14.13 2.47 -18.08
CA ASN A 287 14.04 2.22 -19.52
C ASN A 287 12.58 2.18 -20.02
N GLN A 288 11.66 1.61 -19.23
CA GLN A 288 10.24 1.58 -19.57
C GLN A 288 9.58 2.96 -19.45
N TRP A 289 10.00 3.78 -18.48
CA TRP A 289 9.52 5.15 -18.32
C TRP A 289 9.99 6.03 -19.48
N GLU A 290 11.27 6.01 -19.83
CA GLU A 290 11.83 6.73 -20.99
C GLU A 290 11.14 6.32 -22.29
N TYR A 291 10.88 5.02 -22.46
CA TYR A 291 10.16 4.51 -23.62
C TYR A 291 8.74 5.09 -23.70
N ARG A 292 8.01 5.14 -22.58
CA ARG A 292 6.66 5.71 -22.50
C ARG A 292 6.68 7.21 -22.78
N GLU A 293 7.61 7.94 -22.15
CA GLU A 293 7.77 9.38 -22.36
C GLU A 293 7.99 9.68 -23.85
N GLU A 294 8.92 8.98 -24.48
CA GLU A 294 9.24 9.16 -25.90
C GLU A 294 8.06 8.82 -26.81
N PHE A 295 7.35 7.71 -26.51
CA PHE A 295 6.13 7.33 -27.23
C PHE A 295 5.04 8.41 -27.13
N ILE A 296 4.80 8.94 -25.93
CA ILE A 296 3.81 10.01 -25.71
C ILE A 296 4.25 11.32 -26.36
N ARG A 297 5.54 11.65 -26.32
CA ARG A 297 6.11 12.82 -27.00
C ARG A 297 5.86 12.75 -28.51
N MET A 298 6.17 11.62 -29.14
CA MET A 298 5.90 11.38 -30.56
C MET A 298 4.40 11.49 -30.88
N LEU A 299 3.55 10.97 -30.01
CA LEU A 299 2.10 11.05 -30.18
C LEU A 299 1.60 12.50 -30.13
N LYS A 300 2.10 13.31 -29.18
CA LYS A 300 1.82 14.76 -29.07
C LYS A 300 2.33 15.56 -30.28
N GLU A 301 3.47 15.17 -30.86
CA GLU A 301 4.06 15.82 -32.03
C GLU A 301 3.38 15.44 -33.35
N SER A 302 2.63 14.34 -33.36
CA SER A 302 1.92 13.92 -34.56
C SER A 302 0.69 14.81 -34.82
N ASN A 303 0.60 15.38 -36.02
CA ASN A 303 -0.54 16.21 -36.43
C ASN A 303 -1.83 15.40 -36.68
N SER A 304 -1.78 14.08 -36.46
CA SER A 304 -2.89 13.15 -36.73
C SER A 304 -3.95 13.14 -35.64
N PHE A 305 -3.65 13.69 -34.46
CA PHE A 305 -4.55 13.64 -33.30
C PHE A 305 -4.88 15.03 -32.78
N LEU A 306 -6.09 15.15 -32.25
CA LEU A 306 -6.56 16.35 -31.57
C LEU A 306 -6.61 16.08 -30.06
N ASN A 307 -6.32 17.10 -29.25
CA ASN A 307 -6.50 17.08 -27.80
C ASN A 307 -5.79 15.91 -27.09
N VAL A 308 -4.51 15.68 -27.41
CA VAL A 308 -3.69 14.69 -26.70
C VAL A 308 -3.46 15.14 -25.25
N THR A 309 -3.92 14.35 -24.29
CA THR A 309 -3.69 14.54 -22.86
C THR A 309 -3.07 13.29 -22.27
N ALA A 310 -2.06 13.42 -21.42
CA ALA A 310 -1.38 12.28 -20.81
C ALA A 310 -1.12 12.52 -19.33
N ASP A 311 -0.98 11.44 -18.57
CA ASP A 311 -0.34 11.44 -17.26
C ASP A 311 1.13 11.80 -17.44
N GLU A 312 1.50 13.03 -17.10
CA GLU A 312 2.86 13.53 -17.30
C GLU A 312 3.84 13.05 -16.23
N GLU A 313 3.37 12.38 -15.18
CA GLU A 313 4.25 11.85 -14.14
C GLU A 313 4.78 10.46 -14.50
N MET A 314 3.88 9.52 -14.82
CA MET A 314 4.25 8.13 -15.03
C MET A 314 3.98 7.61 -16.45
N PHE A 315 3.25 8.40 -17.25
CA PHE A 315 2.83 8.05 -18.61
C PHE A 315 2.05 6.73 -18.69
N TYR A 316 1.36 6.33 -17.62
CA TYR A 316 0.57 5.09 -17.63
C TYR A 316 -0.75 5.23 -18.39
N SER A 317 -1.21 6.45 -18.63
CA SER A 317 -2.44 6.68 -19.37
C SER A 317 -2.38 7.95 -20.19
N PHE A 318 -3.08 7.91 -21.31
CA PHE A 318 -3.26 9.06 -22.18
C PHE A 318 -4.57 8.94 -22.96
N SER A 319 -5.04 10.05 -23.50
CA SER A 319 -6.21 10.09 -24.35
C SER A 319 -6.03 11.09 -25.49
N PHE A 320 -6.72 10.83 -26.58
CA PHE A 320 -6.69 11.68 -27.77
C PHE A 320 -7.98 11.52 -28.57
N CYS A 321 -8.28 12.49 -29.43
CA CYS A 321 -9.40 12.42 -30.37
C CYS A 321 -8.90 12.04 -31.76
N ALA A 322 -9.60 11.09 -32.40
CA ALA A 322 -9.35 10.67 -33.77
C ALA A 322 -10.64 10.67 -34.58
N THR A 323 -10.55 11.05 -35.86
CA THR A 323 -11.68 11.11 -36.78
C THR A 323 -11.58 10.02 -37.84
N LEU A 324 -12.68 9.29 -38.05
CA LEU A 324 -12.84 8.36 -39.17
C LEU A 324 -14.10 8.74 -39.93
N GLU A 325 -13.91 9.33 -41.12
CA GLU A 325 -14.99 9.89 -41.94
C GLU A 325 -15.79 10.93 -41.13
N GLU A 326 -17.11 10.79 -40.99
CA GLU A 326 -17.95 11.68 -40.16
C GLU A 326 -17.92 11.40 -38.65
N PHE A 327 -17.28 10.33 -38.19
CA PHE A 327 -17.28 9.96 -36.76
C PHE A 327 -16.02 10.46 -36.06
N THR A 328 -16.22 11.10 -34.90
CA THR A 328 -15.14 11.44 -33.96
C THR A 328 -15.17 10.49 -32.79
N PHE A 329 -14.00 9.95 -32.44
CA PHE A 329 -13.82 9.05 -31.31
C PHE A 329 -12.83 9.65 -30.32
N CYS A 330 -13.19 9.59 -29.03
CA CYS A 330 -12.23 9.77 -27.95
C CYS A 330 -11.62 8.41 -27.62
N VAL A 331 -10.30 8.32 -27.76
CA VAL A 331 -9.52 7.12 -27.46
C VAL A 331 -8.88 7.31 -26.09
N GLN A 332 -9.19 6.45 -25.13
CA GLN A 332 -8.56 6.44 -23.81
C GLN A 332 -7.67 5.21 -23.69
N VAL A 333 -6.39 5.39 -23.42
CA VAL A 333 -5.38 4.34 -23.44
C VAL A 333 -4.75 4.18 -22.06
N LYS A 334 -4.56 2.93 -21.65
CA LYS A 334 -3.76 2.52 -20.50
C LYS A 334 -2.57 1.72 -20.99
N LEU A 335 -1.38 2.25 -20.74
CA LEU A 335 -0.11 1.58 -21.00
C LEU A 335 0.23 0.68 -19.81
N PRO A 336 0.70 -0.55 -20.05
CA PRO A 336 1.18 -1.41 -18.98
C PRO A 336 2.51 -0.92 -18.40
N SER A 337 2.87 -1.43 -17.22
CA SER A 337 4.16 -1.19 -16.58
C SER A 337 5.34 -1.75 -17.36
N ASP A 338 5.14 -2.93 -17.96
CA ASP A 338 6.04 -3.55 -18.92
C ASP A 338 5.32 -3.64 -20.28
N ILE A 339 5.72 -2.76 -21.20
CA ILE A 339 5.13 -2.67 -22.56
C ILE A 339 5.40 -3.93 -23.37
N ILE A 340 6.44 -4.69 -23.06
CA ILE A 340 6.81 -5.89 -23.81
C ILE A 340 5.98 -7.09 -23.36
N GLN A 341 5.65 -7.16 -22.07
CA GLN A 341 5.01 -8.35 -21.49
C GLN A 341 3.48 -8.29 -21.41
N ALA A 342 2.90 -7.10 -21.44
CA ALA A 342 1.46 -6.91 -21.25
C ALA A 342 0.81 -6.16 -22.42
N PRO A 343 -0.47 -6.43 -22.73
CA PRO A 343 -1.17 -5.72 -23.77
C PRO A 343 -1.46 -4.26 -23.38
N ILE A 344 -1.44 -3.38 -24.37
CA ILE A 344 -2.02 -2.05 -24.26
C ILE A 344 -3.54 -2.20 -24.24
N VAL A 345 -4.19 -1.62 -23.24
CA VAL A 345 -5.65 -1.61 -23.13
C VAL A 345 -6.14 -0.24 -23.55
N TYR A 346 -7.07 -0.18 -24.49
CA TYR A 346 -7.65 1.10 -24.93
C TYR A 346 -9.16 1.01 -25.10
N LYS A 347 -9.81 2.15 -24.92
CA LYS A 347 -11.25 2.33 -24.96
C LYS A 347 -11.60 3.34 -26.03
N LEU A 348 -12.60 3.02 -26.84
CA LEU A 348 -13.15 3.91 -27.85
C LEU A 348 -14.52 4.42 -27.40
N VAL A 349 -14.64 5.75 -27.33
CA VAL A 349 -15.89 6.45 -26.99
C VAL A 349 -16.32 7.30 -28.19
N PRO A 350 -17.36 6.93 -28.93
CA PRO A 350 -17.85 7.70 -30.07
C PRO A 350 -18.56 8.98 -29.59
N SER A 351 -18.24 10.13 -30.21
CA SER A 351 -18.81 11.44 -29.87
C SER A 351 -20.14 11.75 -30.59
N VAL A 352 -20.96 10.74 -30.90
CA VAL A 352 -22.14 10.90 -31.75
C VAL A 352 -23.22 11.70 -31.02
N LEU A 353 -23.67 12.80 -31.64
CA LEU A 353 -24.72 13.72 -31.15
C LEU A 353 -26.13 13.11 -31.07
N THR A 354 -26.31 11.84 -31.44
CA THR A 354 -27.61 11.20 -31.63
C THR A 354 -27.67 9.78 -31.05
N LEU A 355 -27.09 9.54 -29.88
CA LEU A 355 -27.43 8.36 -29.08
C LEU A 355 -28.56 8.73 -28.11
N PRO A 356 -29.66 7.94 -28.04
CA PRO A 356 -30.76 8.24 -27.14
C PRO A 356 -30.29 8.25 -25.68
N SER A 357 -30.82 9.21 -24.92
CA SER A 357 -30.48 9.60 -23.55
C SER A 357 -30.75 8.55 -22.46
N THR A 358 -30.81 7.27 -22.84
CA THR A 358 -30.98 6.11 -21.94
C THR A 358 -29.89 5.06 -22.11
N SER A 359 -28.94 5.24 -23.04
CA SER A 359 -27.82 4.33 -23.22
C SER A 359 -26.68 4.70 -22.28
N GLU A 360 -26.25 3.76 -21.44
CA GLU A 360 -24.90 3.78 -20.86
C GLU A 360 -23.91 4.14 -21.98
N GLU A 361 -22.95 5.04 -21.71
CA GLU A 361 -21.90 5.39 -22.68
C GLU A 361 -21.37 4.11 -23.34
N VAL A 362 -21.62 3.94 -24.64
CA VAL A 362 -21.25 2.70 -25.32
C VAL A 362 -19.73 2.65 -25.42
N LEU A 363 -19.13 1.97 -24.44
CA LEU A 363 -17.70 1.92 -24.22
C LEU A 363 -17.15 0.63 -24.85
N PHE A 364 -16.34 0.75 -25.89
CA PHE A 364 -15.71 -0.41 -26.52
C PHE A 364 -14.27 -0.56 -26.03
N GLU A 365 -13.99 -1.63 -25.29
CA GLU A 365 -12.65 -1.95 -24.80
C GLU A 365 -11.93 -2.93 -25.73
N PHE A 366 -10.67 -2.63 -26.04
CA PHE A 366 -9.80 -3.41 -26.90
C PHE A 366 -8.45 -3.66 -26.22
N LYS A 367 -7.77 -4.73 -26.64
CA LYS A 367 -6.43 -5.09 -26.19
C LYS A 367 -5.50 -5.26 -27.39
N PHE A 368 -4.36 -4.60 -27.35
CA PHE A 368 -3.32 -4.69 -28.36
C PHE A 368 -2.08 -5.36 -27.76
N HIS A 369 -1.76 -6.55 -28.25
CA HIS A 369 -0.57 -7.29 -27.84
C HIS A 369 0.59 -6.93 -28.75
N ILE A 370 1.71 -6.53 -28.14
CA ILE A 370 2.94 -6.22 -28.85
C ILE A 370 3.67 -7.55 -29.07
N LEU A 371 3.94 -7.87 -30.34
CA LEU A 371 4.56 -9.16 -30.72
C LEU A 371 6.09 -9.07 -30.78
N ASP A 372 6.64 -7.86 -30.93
CA ASP A 372 8.07 -7.62 -31.15
C ASP A 372 8.57 -6.42 -30.31
N ASN A 373 9.87 -6.39 -30.02
CA ASN A 373 10.54 -5.23 -29.41
C ASN A 373 10.62 -4.06 -30.41
N LEU A 374 9.50 -3.34 -30.58
CA LEU A 374 9.41 -2.19 -31.45
C LEU A 374 10.05 -0.96 -30.82
N THR A 375 10.67 -0.11 -31.64
CA THR A 375 11.02 1.26 -31.22
C THR A 375 9.75 2.04 -30.88
N PRO A 376 9.81 3.13 -30.09
CA PRO A 376 8.64 3.96 -29.80
C PRO A 376 7.86 4.38 -31.06
N GLN A 377 8.58 4.75 -32.14
CA GLN A 377 7.97 5.07 -33.43
C GLN A 377 7.29 3.85 -34.08
N GLY A 378 7.96 2.69 -34.11
CA GLY A 378 7.37 1.48 -34.67
C GLY A 378 6.12 1.02 -33.91
N LEU A 379 6.11 1.21 -32.59
CA LEU A 379 4.93 0.95 -31.76
C LEU A 379 3.80 1.92 -32.08
N LEU A 380 4.09 3.22 -32.24
CA LEU A 380 3.10 4.22 -32.62
C LEU A 380 2.44 3.87 -33.95
N ASP A 381 3.22 3.50 -34.95
CA ASP A 381 2.73 3.12 -36.27
C ASP A 381 1.83 1.87 -36.20
N ALA A 382 2.25 0.84 -35.46
CA ALA A 382 1.46 -0.39 -35.28
C ALA A 382 0.17 -0.14 -34.48
N PHE A 383 0.26 0.62 -33.39
CA PHE A 383 -0.88 0.99 -32.57
C PHE A 383 -1.91 1.80 -33.37
N LEU A 384 -1.45 2.71 -34.23
CA LEU A 384 -2.30 3.50 -35.11
C LEU A 384 -3.12 2.65 -36.08
N VAL A 385 -2.49 1.65 -36.69
CA VAL A 385 -3.19 0.71 -37.58
C VAL A 385 -4.27 -0.05 -36.82
N GLU A 386 -3.97 -0.50 -35.60
CA GLU A 386 -4.92 -1.25 -34.78
C GLU A 386 -6.09 -0.38 -34.30
N VAL A 387 -5.82 0.85 -33.84
CA VAL A 387 -6.88 1.80 -33.45
C VAL A 387 -7.81 2.09 -34.63
N ARG A 388 -7.26 2.31 -35.83
CA ARG A 388 -8.08 2.56 -37.03
C ARG A 388 -8.96 1.36 -37.39
N LYS A 389 -8.42 0.14 -37.28
CA LYS A 389 -9.18 -1.10 -37.49
C LYS A 389 -10.32 -1.24 -36.48
N SER A 390 -10.06 -0.93 -35.21
CA SER A 390 -11.08 -0.93 -34.15
C SER A 390 -12.15 0.13 -34.38
N MET A 391 -11.78 1.35 -34.81
CA MET A 391 -12.74 2.39 -35.20
C MET A 391 -13.63 1.93 -36.36
N CYS A 392 -13.09 1.26 -37.38
CA CYS A 392 -13.89 0.69 -38.46
C CYS A 392 -14.90 -0.35 -37.95
N SER A 393 -14.48 -1.22 -37.02
CA SER A 393 -15.36 -2.23 -36.42
C SER A 393 -16.46 -1.60 -35.57
N VAL A 394 -16.14 -0.56 -34.80
CA VAL A 394 -17.13 0.18 -34.01
C VAL A 394 -18.10 0.93 -34.92
N LYS A 395 -17.62 1.57 -35.99
CA LYS A 395 -18.47 2.24 -36.98
C LYS A 395 -19.49 1.27 -37.58
N GLN A 396 -19.06 0.09 -38.03
CA GLN A 396 -19.96 -0.93 -38.57
C GLN A 396 -21.09 -1.28 -37.59
N LYS A 397 -20.76 -1.45 -36.30
CA LYS A 397 -21.77 -1.71 -35.26
C LYS A 397 -22.73 -0.54 -35.04
N LEU A 398 -22.21 0.70 -35.06
CA LEU A 398 -23.04 1.91 -34.93
C LEU A 398 -23.97 2.08 -36.13
N ASP A 399 -23.48 1.86 -37.34
CA ASP A 399 -24.30 1.92 -38.57
C ASP A 399 -25.41 0.85 -38.55
N GLU A 400 -25.12 -0.38 -38.09
CA GLU A 400 -26.13 -1.43 -37.89
C GLU A 400 -27.19 -1.02 -36.85
N CYS A 401 -26.79 -0.38 -35.75
CA CYS A 401 -27.72 0.13 -34.73
C CYS A 401 -28.62 1.24 -35.29
N LEU A 402 -28.02 2.23 -35.97
CA LEU A 402 -28.76 3.34 -36.59
C LEU A 402 -29.72 2.86 -37.68
N GLN A 403 -29.35 1.81 -38.42
CA GLN A 403 -30.23 1.22 -39.43
C GLN A 403 -31.42 0.51 -38.78
N LYS A 404 -31.21 -0.28 -37.72
CA LYS A 404 -32.29 -0.92 -36.96
C LYS A 404 -33.26 0.10 -36.36
N GLU A 405 -32.78 1.21 -35.82
CA GLU A 405 -33.64 2.28 -35.31
C GLU A 405 -34.47 2.95 -36.42
N LYS A 406 -33.87 3.19 -37.61
CA LYS A 406 -34.60 3.72 -38.76
C LYS A 406 -35.67 2.77 -39.27
N ASP A 407 -35.39 1.48 -39.28
CA ASP A 407 -36.34 0.45 -39.71
C ASP A 407 -37.49 0.33 -38.69
N GLN A 408 -37.19 0.40 -37.39
CA GLN A 408 -38.20 0.39 -36.32
C GLN A 408 -39.04 1.68 -36.27
N ALA A 409 -38.44 2.84 -36.56
CA ALA A 409 -39.17 4.10 -36.70
C ALA A 409 -40.12 4.10 -37.90
N LYS A 410 -39.72 3.47 -39.01
CA LYS A 410 -40.59 3.29 -40.18
C LYS A 410 -41.74 2.33 -39.91
N GLU A 411 -41.50 1.21 -39.24
CA GLU A 411 -42.57 0.29 -38.82
C GLU A 411 -43.59 0.99 -37.90
N ASN A 412 -43.11 1.82 -36.97
CA ASN A 412 -43.98 2.60 -36.10
C ASN A 412 -44.78 3.68 -36.86
N GLU A 413 -44.18 4.36 -37.86
CA GLU A 413 -44.88 5.31 -38.73
C GLU A 413 -45.90 4.63 -39.65
N GLU A 414 -45.63 3.41 -40.13
CA GLU A 414 -46.58 2.62 -40.93
C GLU A 414 -47.77 2.15 -40.08
N GLN A 415 -47.54 1.71 -38.84
CA GLN A 415 -48.62 1.38 -37.89
C GLN A 415 -49.50 2.60 -37.54
N LEU A 416 -48.89 3.78 -37.37
CA LEU A 416 -49.61 5.05 -37.15
C LEU A 416 -50.39 5.54 -38.39
N LYS A 417 -50.01 5.12 -39.60
CA LYS A 417 -50.77 5.40 -40.83
C LYS A 417 -51.91 4.41 -41.02
N GLU A 418 -51.73 3.15 -40.69
CA GLU A 418 -52.82 2.15 -40.69
C GLU A 418 -53.92 2.46 -39.66
N GLU A 419 -53.58 3.03 -38.50
CA GLU A 419 -54.58 3.51 -37.52
C GLU A 419 -55.34 4.78 -37.98
N ASN A 420 -54.75 5.59 -38.88
CA ASN A 420 -55.38 6.82 -39.38
C ASN A 420 -56.16 6.63 -40.71
N GLU A 421 -55.99 5.51 -41.41
CA GLU A 421 -56.73 5.20 -42.65
C GLU A 421 -58.05 4.42 -42.44
N ASN A 422 -58.42 4.11 -41.19
CA ASN A 422 -59.76 3.60 -40.85
C ASN A 422 -60.58 4.63 -40.05
N PRO A 423 -61.28 5.58 -40.71
CA PRO A 423 -62.34 6.32 -40.06
C PRO A 423 -63.55 5.39 -39.88
N ALA A 424 -63.93 5.15 -38.63
CA ALA A 424 -65.09 4.39 -38.24
C ALA A 424 -66.37 4.85 -38.98
N GLU A 425 -67.06 3.92 -39.64
CA GLU A 425 -68.50 4.01 -39.85
C GLU A 425 -69.20 3.43 -38.60
N GLU A 426 -69.84 4.34 -37.85
CA GLU A 426 -71.25 4.29 -37.39
C GLU A 426 -72.04 3.01 -37.76
N ASP A 427 -72.95 2.41 -36.98
CA ASP A 427 -73.60 2.76 -35.72
C ASP A 427 -74.45 1.54 -35.30
N ALA A 428 -74.86 1.53 -34.03
CA ALA A 428 -76.07 0.90 -33.46
C ALA A 428 -76.43 -0.57 -33.76
N THR A 429 -76.46 -1.42 -32.71
CA THR A 429 -77.72 -2.02 -32.21
C THR A 429 -77.57 -2.85 -30.91
N ASN A 430 -78.40 -2.48 -29.93
CA ASN A 430 -79.14 -3.29 -28.94
C ASN A 430 -78.44 -4.32 -28.01
N VAL A 431 -78.34 -3.94 -26.73
CA VAL A 431 -79.16 -4.38 -25.57
C VAL A 431 -79.81 -5.79 -25.60
N GLN A 432 -79.75 -6.46 -24.42
CA GLN A 432 -80.36 -7.76 -23.97
C GLN A 432 -79.57 -9.03 -24.34
N GLU A 433 -79.36 -10.07 -23.53
CA GLU A 433 -79.94 -10.66 -22.30
C GLU A 433 -78.85 -11.61 -21.71
N GLU A 434 -78.58 -11.58 -20.41
CA GLU A 434 -79.01 -12.58 -19.39
C GLU A 434 -78.60 -14.07 -19.56
N GLU A 435 -77.97 -14.55 -18.48
CA GLU A 435 -78.03 -15.88 -17.87
C GLU A 435 -77.30 -17.11 -18.47
N ALA A 436 -76.17 -17.43 -17.79
CA ALA A 436 -75.98 -18.61 -16.93
C ALA A 436 -76.25 -20.04 -17.44
N LYS A 437 -75.19 -20.86 -17.41
CA LYS A 437 -75.06 -22.27 -16.95
C LYS A 437 -73.67 -22.78 -17.37
N SER A 438 -72.89 -23.59 -16.65
CA SER A 438 -73.03 -24.31 -15.39
C SER A 438 -71.69 -24.99 -15.10
N GLY A 439 -71.31 -25.16 -13.83
CA GLY A 439 -70.25 -26.08 -13.41
C GLY A 439 -69.42 -25.57 -12.26
#